data_AF-T1AR29-F1
#
_entry.id   AF-T1AR29-F1
#
_cell.length_a   1.000
_cell.length_b   1.000
_cell.length_c   1.000
_cell.angle_alpha   90.00
_cell.angle_beta   90.00
_cell.angle_gamma   90.00
#
_symmetry.space_group_name_H-M   'P 1'
#
loop_
_entity.id
_entity.type
_entity.pdbx_description
1 polymer ?
#
loop_
_entity_poly.entity_id
_entity_poly.type
_entity_poly.pdbx_seq_one_letter_code
_entity_poly.pdbx_strand_id
1 'polypeptide(L)'
;GKTDALRTLAAGLLADGHVLLEDLPGLGKTLIAKCFASALGLTFQRVQFTADLMPTDITGGEVYDPGTGKFSFRRGPVFTQV
;
A
#
# COMPACT_ATOMS: atom_id res chain seq x y z
N GLY A 1 23.36 -2.70 -6.77
CA GLY A 1 22.19 -3.23 -6.02
C GLY A 1 21.62 -2.15 -5.14
N LYS A 2 20.33 -2.21 -4.78
CA LYS A 2 19.64 -1.16 -3.99
C LYS A 2 19.59 -1.48 -2.49
N THR A 3 20.75 -1.78 -1.92
CA THR A 3 20.89 -2.24 -0.53
C THR A 3 20.45 -1.18 0.49
N ASP A 4 20.76 0.09 0.24
CA ASP A 4 20.41 1.17 1.18
C ASP A 4 18.90 1.39 1.25
N ALA A 5 18.20 1.33 0.10
CA ALA A 5 16.74 1.39 0.08
C ALA A 5 16.09 0.25 0.87
N LEU A 6 16.64 -0.97 0.77
CA LEU A 6 16.16 -2.11 1.55
C LEU A 6 16.43 -1.95 3.05
N ARG A 7 17.57 -1.36 3.44
CA ARG A 7 17.87 -1.05 4.84
C ARG A 7 16.89 -0.02 5.40
N THR A 8 16.57 1.03 4.66
CA THR A 8 15.59 2.03 5.08
C THR A 8 14.19 1.41 5.20
N LEU A 9 13.78 0.56 4.25
CA LEU A 9 12.51 -0.18 4.34
C LEU A 9 12.46 -1.08 5.58
N ALA A 10 13.52 -1.83 5.85
CA ALA A 10 13.60 -2.68 7.04
C ALA A 10 13.58 -1.87 8.34
N ALA A 11 14.32 -0.76 8.40
CA ALA A 11 14.32 0.13 9.57
C ALA A 11 12.93 0.74 9.81
N GLY A 12 12.25 1.21 8.75
CA GLY A 12 10.89 1.74 8.84
C GLY A 12 9.90 0.70 9.32
N LEU A 13 9.95 -0.52 8.76
CA LEU A 13 9.10 -1.62 9.20
C LEU A 13 9.31 -1.98 10.68
N LEU A 14 10.57 -2.08 11.14
CA LEU A 14 10.89 -2.42 12.52
C LEU A 14 10.55 -1.31 13.52
N ALA A 15 10.54 -0.05 13.06
CA ALA A 15 10.19 1.11 13.87
C ALA A 15 8.69 1.46 13.85
N ASP A 16 7.86 0.66 13.17
CA ASP A 16 6.44 0.95 12.92
C ASP A 16 6.24 2.33 12.26
N GLY A 17 7.16 2.68 11.34
CA GLY A 17 7.22 3.97 10.66
C GLY A 17 6.89 3.89 9.16
N HIS A 18 6.75 5.06 8.54
CA HIS A 18 6.52 5.18 7.10
C HIS A 18 7.81 5.55 6.35
N VAL A 19 8.01 4.95 5.18
CA VAL A 19 9.20 5.18 4.35
C VAL A 19 8.81 5.83 3.02
N LEU A 20 9.43 6.98 2.74
CA LEU A 20 9.36 7.62 1.44
C LEU A 20 10.54 7.19 0.58
N LEU A 21 10.26 6.53 -0.56
CA LEU A 21 11.29 6.11 -1.52
C LEU A 21 11.45 7.17 -2.62
N GLU A 22 12.42 8.07 -2.44
CA GLU A 22 12.83 9.05 -3.44
C GLU A 22 13.94 8.48 -4.33
N ASP A 23 13.75 8.56 -5.65
CA ASP A 23 14.65 8.07 -6.68
C ASP A 23 14.11 8.53 -8.05
N LEU A 24 14.92 8.43 -9.11
CA LEU A 24 14.49 8.78 -10.46
C LEU A 24 13.35 7.85 -10.95
N PRO A 25 12.44 8.35 -11.80
CA PRO A 25 11.36 7.54 -12.37
C PRO A 25 11.92 6.37 -13.18
N GLY A 26 11.23 5.23 -13.15
CA GLY A 26 11.63 4.02 -13.88
C GLY A 26 12.65 3.12 -13.17
N LEU A 27 13.19 3.53 -12.02
CA LEU A 27 14.20 2.73 -11.29
C LEU A 27 13.60 1.62 -10.40
N GLY A 28 12.38 1.15 -10.70
CA GLY A 28 11.81 -0.03 -10.05
C GLY A 28 11.43 0.13 -8.57
N LYS A 29 11.15 1.35 -8.09
CA LYS A 29 10.68 1.58 -6.69
C LYS A 29 9.52 0.67 -6.30
N THR A 30 8.51 0.58 -7.17
CA THR A 30 7.35 -0.30 -6.99
C THR A 30 7.76 -1.76 -6.93
N LEU A 31 8.74 -2.16 -7.75
CA LEU A 31 9.23 -3.53 -7.77
C LEU A 31 9.92 -3.88 -6.45
N ILE A 32 10.75 -2.98 -5.91
CA ILE A 32 11.42 -3.18 -4.62
C ILE A 32 10.39 -3.34 -3.50
N ALA A 33 9.41 -2.44 -3.40
CA ALA A 33 8.37 -2.51 -2.38
C ALA A 33 7.58 -3.83 -2.47
N LYS A 34 7.18 -4.22 -3.68
CA LYS A 34 6.47 -5.49 -3.93
C LYS A 34 7.32 -6.72 -3.57
N CYS A 35 8.59 -6.74 -3.99
CA CYS A 35 9.51 -7.83 -3.69
C CYS A 35 9.82 -7.92 -2.19
N PHE A 36 9.97 -6.78 -1.52
CA PHE A 36 10.18 -6.71 -0.07
C PHE A 36 8.99 -7.27 0.71
N ALA A 37 7.77 -6.85 0.37
CA ALA A 37 6.55 -7.39 0.96
C ALA A 37 6.43 -8.91 0.70
N SER A 38 6.65 -9.34 -0.55
CA SER A 38 6.61 -10.76 -0.91
C SER A 38 7.66 -11.60 -0.17
N ALA A 39 8.86 -11.07 0.05
CA ALA A 39 9.93 -11.79 0.75
C ALA A 39 9.63 -11.96 2.25
N LEU A 40 8.83 -11.06 2.82
CA LEU A 40 8.43 -11.08 4.23
C LEU A 40 7.03 -11.67 4.46
N GLY A 41 6.34 -12.13 3.41
CA GLY A 41 4.97 -12.64 3.50
C GLY A 41 3.93 -11.58 3.88
N LEU A 42 4.23 -10.29 3.62
CA LEU A 42 3.36 -9.17 3.93
C LEU A 42 2.36 -8.92 2.79
N THR A 43 1.17 -8.46 3.16
CA THR A 43 0.20 -7.96 2.18
C THR A 43 0.70 -6.64 1.59
N PHE A 44 0.67 -6.52 0.26
CA PHE A 44 1.04 -5.31 -0.48
C PHE A 44 -0.16 -4.74 -1.23
N GLN A 45 -0.43 -3.45 -1.10
CA GLN A 45 -1.42 -2.73 -1.91
C GLN A 45 -0.80 -1.45 -2.48
N ARG A 46 -1.14 -1.13 -3.73
CA ARG A 46 -0.64 0.06 -4.41
C ARG A 46 -1.75 1.07 -4.59
N VAL A 47 -1.60 2.24 -3.99
CA VAL A 47 -2.45 3.41 -4.26
C VAL A 47 -1.75 4.33 -5.26
N GLN A 48 -2.38 4.57 -6.41
CA GLN A 48 -1.93 5.62 -7.33
C GLN A 48 -2.63 6.92 -6.94
N PHE A 49 -1.85 7.91 -6.53
CA PHE A 49 -2.39 9.24 -6.28
C PHE A 49 -2.71 9.92 -7.60
N THR A 50 -3.94 10.39 -7.73
CA THR A 50 -4.48 11.21 -8.81
C THR A 50 -5.23 12.39 -8.20
N ALA A 51 -5.45 13.46 -8.96
CA ALA A 51 -6.04 14.69 -8.43
C ALA A 51 -7.51 14.55 -8.01
N ASP A 52 -8.18 13.49 -8.47
CA ASP A 52 -9.58 13.14 -8.22
C ASP A 52 -9.77 12.08 -7.12
N LEU A 53 -8.68 11.59 -6.51
CA LEU A 53 -8.75 10.55 -5.50
C LEU A 53 -9.52 11.04 -4.25
N MET A 54 -10.61 10.35 -3.91
CA MET A 54 -11.41 10.64 -2.73
C MET A 54 -10.87 9.89 -1.51
N PRO A 55 -11.04 10.40 -0.28
CA PRO A 55 -10.62 9.67 0.92
C PRO A 55 -11.20 8.25 1.01
N THR A 56 -12.44 8.06 0.57
CA THR A 56 -13.14 6.77 0.52
C THR A 56 -12.50 5.77 -0.42
N ASP A 57 -11.77 6.22 -1.45
CA ASP A 57 -11.01 5.32 -2.35
C ASP A 57 -9.79 4.72 -1.67
N ILE A 58 -9.33 5.32 -0.56
CA ILE A 58 -8.19 4.87 0.25
C ILE A 58 -8.68 4.09 1.47
N THR A 59 -9.63 4.65 2.22
CA THR A 59 -10.13 4.07 3.46
C THR A 59 -11.21 3.01 3.25
N GLY A 60 -11.90 3.02 2.11
CA GLY A 60 -13.07 2.19 1.88
C GLY A 60 -14.38 2.83 2.36
N GLY A 61 -15.47 2.08 2.26
CA GLY A 61 -16.80 2.58 2.56
C GLY A 61 -17.87 1.49 2.57
N GLU A 62 -19.08 1.87 2.97
CA GLU A 62 -20.25 1.00 2.94
C GLU A 62 -20.73 0.79 1.51
N VAL A 63 -20.84 -0.47 1.10
CA VAL A 63 -21.37 -0.88 -0.20
C VAL A 63 -22.68 -1.62 0.04
N TYR A 64 -23.74 -1.15 -0.63
CA TYR A 64 -25.02 -1.82 -0.61
C TYR A 64 -24.94 -3.11 -1.43
N ASP A 65 -25.33 -4.23 -0.82
CA ASP A 65 -25.46 -5.53 -1.47
C ASP A 65 -26.94 -5.78 -1.84
N PRO A 66 -27.30 -5.73 -3.14
CA PRO A 66 -28.68 -5.96 -3.58
C PRO A 66 -29.20 -7.36 -3.29
N GLY A 67 -28.32 -8.36 -3.15
CA GLY A 67 -28.71 -9.75 -2.88
C GLY A 67 -29.18 -9.96 -1.45
N THR A 68 -28.61 -9.22 -0.50
CA THR A 68 -28.94 -9.33 0.93
C THR A 68 -29.77 -8.15 1.46
N GLY A 69 -29.86 -7.06 0.70
CA GLY A 69 -30.56 -5.83 1.10
C GLY A 69 -29.84 -5.06 2.22
N LYS A 70 -28.55 -5.34 2.44
CA LYS A 70 -27.76 -4.78 3.55
C LYS A 70 -26.58 -3.98 3.04
N PHE A 71 -26.13 -3.03 3.84
CA PHE A 71 -24.85 -2.38 3.67
C PHE A 71 -23.74 -3.25 4.26
N SER A 72 -22.61 -3.35 3.56
CA SER A 72 -21.42 -4.05 4.00
C SER A 72 -20.18 -3.18 3.80
N PHE A 73 -19.35 -3.08 4.84
CA PHE A 73 -18.13 -2.31 4.76
C PHE A 73 -17.10 -3.00 3.84
N ARG A 74 -16.73 -2.31 2.76
CA ARG A 74 -15.66 -2.74 1.86
C ARG A 74 -14.39 -1.98 2.21
N ARG A 75 -13.41 -2.72 2.73
CA ARG A 75 -12.07 -2.21 3.07
C ARG A 75 -11.36 -1.64 1.83
N GLY A 76 -10.85 -0.42 1.96
CA GLY A 76 -9.99 0.22 0.96
C GLY A 76 -8.54 -0.27 0.99
N PRO A 77 -7.69 0.17 0.05
CA PRO A 77 -6.31 -0.28 -0.11
C PRO A 77 -5.39 0.09 1.06
N VAL A 78 -5.77 1.01 1.95
CA VAL A 78 -5.00 1.34 3.16
C VAL A 78 -4.90 0.18 4.14
N PHE A 79 -5.80 -0.80 4.05
CA PHE A 79 -5.78 -2.00 4.89
C PHE A 79 -4.78 -3.04 4.33
N THR A 80 -3.50 -2.71 4.43
CA THR A 80 -2.35 -3.48 3.96
C THR A 80 -1.20 -3.36 4.98
N GLN A 81 -0.15 -4.16 4.81
CA GLN A 81 1.08 -4.05 5.62
C GLN A 81 2.18 -3.28 4.88
N VAL A 82 2.06 -3.16 3.55
CA VAL A 82 2.97 -2.45 2.64
C VAL A 82 2.20 -1.80 1.50
#